data_AF-A0A524FPB3-F1
#
_entry.id   AF-A0A524FPB3-F1
#
_cell.length_a   1.000
_cell.length_b   1.000
_cell.length_c   1.000
_cell.angle_alpha   90.00
_cell.angle_beta   90.00
_cell.angle_gamma   90.00
#
_symmetry.space_group_name_H-M   'P 1'
#
loop_
_entity.id
_entity.type
_entity.pdbx_description
1 polymer ?
#
loop_
_entity_poly.entity_id
_entity_poly.type
_entity_poly.pdbx_seq_one_letter_code
_entity_poly.pdbx_strand_id
1 'polypeptide(L)'
;MSCVYRHAQLIFFFSKTALVIIHITPIWVFVSIEIMDVFQLSTSVDSITIVRTGVLFRDPALWYEGFSNQEIRNMSLQFGITSQPTVTLVKTDGLNILIDPGWQDPGKPDRLLNDLHYFGLTPNDIDEVFITHWHHDHWNGIPLFSKARVSFAGIGQSVVKKHLKETAEDRELTKICEGDEWHSGMELIATTGHTSHDHSVKIHFKDRTYIASGDAIVSRMYYETKTFFPNHRVEKYRDDLLASYDKIVDQADFIIPGHDGPFYNYKKRKAIGRTL
;
A
#
# COMPACT_ATOMS: atom_id res chain seq x y z
N MET A 1 -44.31 -4.70 52.30
CA MET A 1 -42.98 -4.09 52.09
C MET A 1 -42.64 -4.22 50.62
N SER A 2 -42.65 -3.11 49.89
CA SER A 2 -42.42 -3.04 48.46
C SER A 2 -40.94 -3.20 48.13
N CYS A 3 -40.64 -4.02 47.13
CA CYS A 3 -39.32 -4.14 46.51
C CYS A 3 -39.02 -2.85 45.74
N VAL A 4 -38.06 -2.07 46.21
CA VAL A 4 -37.58 -0.87 45.51
C VAL A 4 -36.41 -1.31 44.63
N TYR A 5 -36.66 -1.47 43.33
CA TYR A 5 -35.59 -1.52 42.33
C TYR A 5 -34.85 -0.18 42.34
N ARG A 6 -33.57 -0.18 42.75
CA ARG A 6 -32.69 0.99 42.61
C ARG A 6 -31.91 0.84 41.31
N HIS A 7 -32.20 1.70 40.34
CA HIS A 7 -31.44 1.81 39.10
C HIS A 7 -30.02 2.30 39.39
N ALA A 8 -29.01 1.48 39.09
CA ALA A 8 -27.65 1.96 38.87
C ALA A 8 -27.56 2.55 37.46
N GLN A 9 -27.01 3.76 37.32
CA GLN A 9 -26.65 4.32 36.02
C GLN A 9 -25.17 4.03 35.78
N LEU A 10 -24.86 3.33 34.69
CA LEU A 10 -23.50 3.24 34.14
C LEU A 10 -23.33 4.38 33.13
N ILE A 11 -22.24 5.14 33.27
CA ILE A 11 -21.81 6.13 32.28
C ILE A 11 -20.49 5.63 31.71
N PHE A 12 -20.43 5.47 30.38
CA PHE A 12 -19.23 5.09 29.65
C PHE A 12 -18.59 6.34 29.04
N PHE A 13 -17.32 6.59 29.35
CA PHE A 13 -16.48 7.51 28.59
C PHE A 13 -15.51 6.70 27.74
N PHE A 14 -15.56 6.94 26.43
CA PHE A 14 -14.61 6.38 25.48
C PHE A 14 -13.46 7.36 25.24
N SER A 15 -12.23 6.93 25.48
CA SER A 15 -11.03 7.56 24.93
C SER A 15 -10.19 6.50 24.22
N LYS A 16 -9.27 6.91 23.32
CA LYS A 16 -8.45 6.01 22.49
C LYS A 16 -7.64 4.95 23.28
N THR A 17 -7.52 5.07 24.60
CA THR A 17 -6.65 4.19 25.41
C THR A 17 -7.28 3.71 26.72
N ALA A 18 -8.54 4.05 27.03
CA ALA A 18 -9.16 3.64 28.28
C ALA A 18 -10.70 3.64 28.22
N LEU A 19 -11.29 2.62 28.84
CA LEU A 19 -12.70 2.55 29.18
C LEU A 19 -12.87 2.97 30.64
N VAL A 20 -13.55 4.08 30.90
CA VAL A 20 -13.84 4.50 32.29
C VAL A 20 -15.25 4.08 32.66
N ILE A 21 -15.38 3.20 33.66
CA ILE A 21 -16.67 2.73 34.18
C ILE A 21 -16.94 3.43 35.52
N ILE A 22 -17.97 4.28 35.56
CA ILE A 22 -18.39 4.96 36.78
C ILE A 22 -19.61 4.24 37.36
N HIS A 23 -19.49 3.70 38.57
CA HIS A 23 -20.61 3.11 39.31
C HIS A 23 -21.15 4.10 40.34
N ILE A 24 -22.36 4.60 40.09
CA ILE A 24 -23.02 5.53 41.01
C ILE A 24 -24.06 4.77 41.84
N THR A 25 -23.87 4.73 43.16
CA THR A 25 -24.90 4.28 44.11
C THR A 25 -25.42 5.46 44.93
N PRO A 26 -26.63 5.38 45.53
CA PRO A 26 -27.24 6.54 46.20
C PRO A 26 -26.56 6.99 47.50
N ILE A 27 -25.52 6.29 47.96
CA ILE A 27 -24.86 6.53 49.25
C ILE A 27 -23.34 6.72 49.06
N TRP A 28 -22.75 6.21 47.96
CA TRP A 28 -21.33 6.35 47.64
C TRP A 28 -21.10 6.43 46.13
N VAL A 29 -20.21 7.32 45.68
CA VAL A 29 -19.68 7.32 44.31
C VAL A 29 -18.39 6.53 44.31
N PHE A 30 -18.36 5.41 43.59
CA PHE A 30 -17.14 4.64 43.34
C PHE A 30 -16.73 4.85 41.88
N VAL A 31 -15.57 5.47 41.68
CA VAL A 31 -14.93 5.57 40.37
C VAL A 31 -13.85 4.49 40.31
N SER A 32 -14.12 3.41 39.59
CA SER A 32 -13.12 2.41 39.23
C SER A 32 -12.62 2.71 37.83
N ILE A 33 -11.35 3.09 37.70
CA ILE A 33 -10.70 3.19 36.40
C ILE A 33 -10.08 1.82 36.12
N GLU A 34 -10.79 1.00 35.36
CA GLU A 34 -10.21 -0.22 34.78
C GLU A 34 -9.49 0.16 33.49
N ILE A 35 -8.15 0.22 33.54
CA ILE A 35 -7.34 0.27 32.34
C ILE A 35 -7.31 -1.16 31.80
N MET A 36 -8.30 -1.52 31.00
CA MET A 36 -8.14 -2.68 30.12
C MET A 36 -7.12 -2.29 29.06
N ASP A 37 -6.10 -3.12 28.83
CA ASP A 37 -5.22 -3.01 27.68
C ASP A 37 -6.08 -3.15 26.42
N VAL A 38 -6.61 -2.02 25.94
CA VAL A 38 -7.23 -1.94 24.62
C VAL A 38 -6.09 -2.21 23.66
N PHE A 39 -6.11 -3.40 23.03
CA PHE A 39 -5.18 -3.87 22.02
C PHE A 39 -4.37 -2.71 21.44
N GLN A 40 -3.12 -2.55 21.86
CA GLN A 40 -2.20 -1.70 21.13
C GLN A 40 -2.20 -2.26 19.70
N LEU A 41 -2.81 -1.54 18.76
CA LEU A 41 -2.63 -1.83 17.35
C LEU A 41 -1.13 -1.97 17.16
N SER A 42 -0.71 -3.15 16.69
CA SER A 42 0.69 -3.41 16.47
C SER A 42 1.23 -2.29 15.59
N THR A 43 2.33 -1.65 15.99
CA THR A 43 2.97 -0.64 15.12
C THR A 43 3.73 -1.29 13.97
N SER A 44 3.64 -2.61 13.81
CA SER A 44 4.35 -3.42 12.82
C SER A 44 3.40 -4.43 12.17
N VAL A 45 3.58 -4.67 10.88
CA VAL A 45 2.91 -5.76 10.17
C VAL A 45 3.51 -7.12 10.56
N ASP A 46 2.80 -8.21 10.26
CA ASP A 46 3.24 -9.58 10.53
C ASP A 46 4.25 -10.08 9.48
N SER A 47 4.06 -9.71 8.22
CA SER A 47 4.99 -10.05 7.14
C SER A 47 4.84 -9.16 5.91
N ILE A 48 5.92 -9.08 5.13
CA ILE A 48 5.97 -8.48 3.80
C ILE A 48 6.55 -9.51 2.84
N THR A 49 5.84 -9.81 1.76
CA THR A 49 6.26 -10.77 0.72
C THR A 49 6.16 -10.13 -0.65
N ILE A 50 7.25 -10.16 -1.42
CA ILE A 50 7.20 -9.82 -2.84
C ILE A 50 6.67 -11.04 -3.59
N VAL A 51 5.38 -11.00 -3.94
CA VAL A 51 4.73 -12.10 -4.68
C VAL A 51 5.27 -12.17 -6.09
N ARG A 52 5.45 -10.99 -6.69
CA ARG A 52 6.08 -10.85 -8.00
C ARG A 52 6.92 -9.58 -8.03
N THR A 53 8.13 -9.72 -8.55
CA THR A 53 8.95 -8.57 -8.92
C THR A 53 8.49 -8.02 -10.27
N GLY A 54 8.22 -6.72 -10.33
CA GLY A 54 8.08 -6.03 -11.60
C GLY A 54 9.42 -6.02 -12.33
N VAL A 55 9.41 -6.15 -13.66
CA VAL A 55 10.65 -6.13 -14.44
C VAL A 55 10.51 -5.17 -15.61
N LEU A 56 10.90 -3.92 -15.39
CA LEU A 56 11.09 -2.97 -16.47
C LEU A 56 12.58 -2.97 -16.89
N PHE A 57 12.94 -3.85 -17.84
CA PHE A 57 14.24 -3.80 -18.52
C PHE A 57 14.23 -2.61 -19.50
N ARG A 58 14.39 -1.40 -18.96
CA ARG A 58 14.63 -0.21 -19.79
C ARG A 58 15.91 0.43 -19.31
N ASP A 59 16.98 0.10 -20.02
CA ASP A 59 18.22 0.87 -20.00
C ASP A 59 17.85 2.35 -20.23
N PRO A 60 18.28 3.26 -19.36
CA PRO A 60 17.96 4.68 -19.49
C PRO A 60 18.50 5.27 -20.80
N ALA A 61 19.64 4.80 -21.32
CA ALA A 61 20.19 5.27 -22.59
C ALA A 61 19.24 4.92 -23.75
N LEU A 62 18.74 3.68 -23.79
CA LEU A 62 17.75 3.25 -24.79
C LEU A 62 16.43 4.02 -24.65
N TRP A 63 16.01 4.37 -23.43
CA TRP A 63 14.78 5.15 -23.28
C TRP A 63 14.95 6.62 -23.73
N TYR A 64 16.08 7.25 -23.42
CA TYR A 64 16.39 8.63 -23.84
C TYR A 64 16.56 8.76 -25.36
N GLU A 65 17.03 7.71 -26.03
CA GLU A 65 17.10 7.65 -27.49
C GLU A 65 15.73 7.43 -28.17
N GLY A 66 14.64 7.33 -27.38
CA GLY A 66 13.31 7.06 -27.91
C GLY A 66 13.23 5.68 -28.56
N PHE A 67 14.04 4.72 -28.10
CA PHE A 67 14.19 3.41 -28.72
C PHE A 67 12.90 2.59 -28.53
N SER A 68 11.96 2.78 -29.45
CA SER A 68 10.72 2.03 -29.59
C SER A 68 10.91 0.78 -30.43
N ASN A 69 12.13 0.22 -30.47
CA ASN A 69 12.47 -0.89 -31.34
C ASN A 69 11.57 -2.10 -31.02
N GLN A 70 10.68 -2.40 -31.96
CA GLN A 70 9.70 -3.46 -31.84
C GLN A 70 10.38 -4.83 -31.63
N GLU A 71 11.58 -5.04 -32.18
CA GLU A 71 12.37 -6.26 -32.00
C GLU A 71 12.82 -6.45 -30.55
N ILE A 72 13.39 -5.42 -29.91
CA ILE A 72 13.79 -5.47 -28.50
C ILE A 72 12.56 -5.69 -27.61
N ARG A 73 11.45 -5.00 -27.91
CA ARG A 73 10.19 -5.21 -27.18
C ARG A 73 9.70 -6.64 -27.34
N ASN A 74 9.75 -7.21 -28.54
CA ASN A 74 9.37 -8.58 -28.82
C ASN A 74 10.29 -9.58 -28.09
N MET A 75 11.60 -9.32 -28.05
CA MET A 75 12.56 -10.14 -27.31
C MET A 75 12.30 -10.10 -25.80
N SER A 76 12.09 -8.92 -25.21
CA SER A 76 11.72 -8.80 -23.79
C SER A 76 10.44 -9.60 -23.49
N LEU A 77 9.42 -9.48 -24.34
CA LEU A 77 8.19 -10.27 -24.21
C LEU A 77 8.45 -11.78 -24.35
N GLN A 78 9.34 -12.20 -25.26
CA GLN A 78 9.75 -13.59 -25.44
C GLN A 78 10.48 -14.14 -24.20
N PHE A 79 11.32 -13.33 -23.56
CA PHE A 79 11.96 -13.66 -22.28
C PHE A 79 11.00 -13.57 -21.09
N GLY A 80 9.73 -13.20 -21.33
CA GLY A 80 8.73 -13.05 -20.29
C GLY A 80 8.91 -11.80 -19.43
N ILE A 81 9.77 -10.88 -19.86
CA ILE A 81 10.03 -9.59 -19.24
C ILE A 81 8.94 -8.61 -19.69
N THR A 82 8.00 -8.38 -18.80
CA THR A 82 6.85 -7.50 -19.01
C THR A 82 6.95 -6.32 -18.06
N SER A 83 6.47 -5.14 -18.47
CA SER A 83 6.33 -3.96 -17.60
C SER A 83 5.19 -4.16 -16.60
N GLN A 84 5.27 -5.23 -15.81
CA GLN A 84 4.38 -5.53 -14.70
C GLN A 84 4.90 -4.79 -13.47
N PRO A 85 4.01 -4.39 -12.56
CA PRO A 85 4.42 -3.81 -11.30
C PRO A 85 4.96 -4.87 -10.36
N THR A 86 5.65 -4.43 -9.32
CA THR A 86 6.01 -5.25 -8.16
C THR A 86 4.79 -5.44 -7.29
N VAL A 87 4.33 -6.70 -7.22
CA VAL A 87 3.17 -7.10 -6.43
C VAL A 87 3.64 -7.42 -5.02
N THR A 88 3.17 -6.65 -4.04
CA THR A 88 3.55 -6.81 -2.63
C THR A 88 2.36 -7.33 -1.83
N LEU A 89 2.55 -8.45 -1.13
CA LEU A 89 1.61 -8.97 -0.15
C LEU A 89 2.06 -8.53 1.25
N VAL A 90 1.16 -7.88 1.97
CA VAL A 90 1.33 -7.50 3.37
C VAL A 90 0.34 -8.29 4.21
N LYS A 91 0.81 -8.89 5.31
CA LYS A 91 -0.06 -9.53 6.30
C LYS A 91 -0.07 -8.70 7.57
N THR A 92 -1.26 -8.30 8.00
CA THR A 92 -1.46 -7.53 9.24
C THR A 92 -2.92 -7.64 9.66
N ASP A 93 -3.20 -7.48 10.96
CA ASP A 93 -4.57 -7.50 11.50
C ASP A 93 -5.39 -8.76 11.13
N GLY A 94 -4.70 -9.88 10.86
CA GLY A 94 -5.31 -11.12 10.38
C GLY A 94 -5.76 -11.10 8.92
N LEU A 95 -5.36 -10.08 8.15
CA LEU A 95 -5.73 -9.84 6.75
C LEU A 95 -4.54 -10.06 5.80
N ASN A 96 -4.84 -10.46 4.57
CA ASN A 96 -3.93 -10.48 3.44
C ASN A 96 -4.24 -9.30 2.49
N ILE A 97 -3.32 -8.34 2.43
CA ILE A 97 -3.46 -7.10 1.65
C ILE A 97 -2.49 -7.14 0.47
N LEU A 98 -3.01 -7.00 -0.75
CA LEU A 98 -2.22 -7.00 -1.98
C LEU A 98 -2.07 -5.57 -2.51
N ILE A 99 -0.84 -5.14 -2.77
CA ILE A 99 -0.53 -3.85 -3.38
C ILE A 99 -0.21 -4.08 -4.85
N ASP A 100 -0.92 -3.36 -5.74
CA ASP A 100 -0.77 -3.35 -7.20
C ASP A 100 -0.78 -4.76 -7.84
N PRO A 101 -1.96 -5.40 -8.02
CA PRO A 101 -2.10 -6.78 -8.52
C PRO A 101 -1.69 -6.96 -10.00
N GLY A 102 -1.05 -5.99 -10.62
CA GLY A 102 -0.58 -6.13 -11.99
C GLY A 102 -1.69 -6.16 -13.02
N TRP A 103 -1.43 -6.84 -14.13
CA TRP A 103 -2.41 -7.15 -15.16
C TRP A 103 -2.18 -8.56 -15.71
N GLN A 104 -3.21 -9.15 -16.30
CA GLN A 104 -3.11 -10.42 -17.01
C GLN A 104 -2.79 -10.18 -18.50
N ASP A 105 -1.82 -10.90 -19.04
CA ASP A 105 -1.60 -10.99 -20.48
C ASP A 105 -2.78 -11.76 -21.13
N PRO A 106 -3.53 -11.16 -22.06
CA PRO A 106 -4.66 -11.85 -22.70
C PRO A 106 -4.23 -13.16 -23.36
N GLY A 107 -5.00 -14.23 -23.14
CA GLY A 107 -4.74 -15.56 -23.72
C GLY A 107 -3.58 -16.34 -23.08
N LYS A 108 -2.99 -15.85 -21.99
CA LYS A 108 -1.97 -16.59 -21.23
C LYS A 108 -2.51 -17.03 -19.85
N PRO A 109 -1.97 -18.13 -19.29
CA PRO A 109 -2.23 -18.48 -17.89
C PRO A 109 -1.93 -17.30 -16.97
N ASP A 110 -2.80 -17.08 -15.99
CA ASP A 110 -2.60 -16.00 -15.05
C ASP A 110 -1.41 -16.32 -14.15
N ARG A 111 -0.30 -15.61 -14.40
CA ARG A 111 0.92 -15.82 -13.66
C ARG A 111 0.73 -15.48 -12.17
N LEU A 112 -0.14 -14.51 -11.84
CA LEU A 112 -0.23 -14.00 -10.46
C LEU A 112 -0.91 -15.03 -9.58
N LEU A 113 -1.90 -15.72 -10.15
CA LEU A 113 -2.50 -16.87 -9.49
C LEU A 113 -1.48 -17.98 -9.21
N ASN A 114 -0.56 -18.25 -10.15
CA ASN A 114 0.50 -19.23 -9.93
C ASN A 114 1.50 -18.79 -8.85
N ASP A 115 1.89 -17.51 -8.85
CA ASP A 115 2.80 -16.94 -7.85
C ASP A 115 2.15 -16.97 -6.45
N LEU A 116 0.87 -16.61 -6.33
CA LEU A 116 0.13 -16.72 -5.07
C LEU A 116 0.00 -18.19 -4.60
N HIS A 117 -0.27 -19.11 -5.52
CA HIS A 117 -0.36 -20.53 -5.20
C HIS A 117 0.97 -21.10 -4.67
N TYR A 118 2.12 -20.60 -5.15
CA TYR A 118 3.44 -20.95 -4.59
C TYR A 118 3.55 -20.58 -3.10
N PHE A 119 2.91 -19.49 -2.67
CA PHE A 119 2.80 -19.09 -1.27
C PHE A 119 1.61 -19.74 -0.52
N GLY A 120 0.94 -20.72 -1.13
CA GLY A 120 -0.19 -21.42 -0.54
C GLY A 120 -1.46 -20.58 -0.46
N LEU A 121 -1.60 -19.55 -1.29
CA LEU A 121 -2.74 -18.64 -1.32
C LEU A 121 -3.55 -18.82 -2.60
N THR A 122 -4.86 -18.64 -2.46
CA THR A 122 -5.83 -18.52 -3.55
C THR A 122 -6.38 -17.09 -3.61
N PRO A 123 -7.06 -16.69 -4.69
CA PRO A 123 -7.69 -15.37 -4.75
C PRO A 123 -8.71 -15.09 -3.64
N ASN A 124 -9.33 -16.14 -3.10
CA ASN A 124 -10.29 -16.02 -2.00
C ASN A 124 -9.63 -15.70 -0.66
N ASP A 125 -8.31 -15.90 -0.55
CA ASP A 125 -7.55 -15.60 0.65
C ASP A 125 -7.08 -14.14 0.69
N ILE A 126 -7.30 -13.35 -0.38
CA ILE A 126 -6.96 -11.93 -0.42
C ILE A 126 -8.17 -11.12 0.07
N ASP A 127 -7.98 -10.37 1.15
CA ASP A 127 -9.04 -9.60 1.80
C ASP A 127 -9.16 -8.19 1.24
N GLU A 128 -8.04 -7.60 0.83
CA GLU A 128 -7.97 -6.23 0.34
C GLU A 128 -6.93 -6.08 -0.77
N VAL A 129 -7.28 -5.27 -1.76
CA VAL A 129 -6.35 -4.80 -2.79
C VAL A 129 -6.20 -3.29 -2.68
N PHE A 130 -4.98 -2.81 -2.51
CA PHE A 130 -4.64 -1.40 -2.57
C PHE A 130 -3.93 -1.06 -3.89
N ILE A 131 -4.29 0.07 -4.49
CA ILE A 131 -3.71 0.56 -5.74
C ILE A 131 -2.93 1.84 -5.48
N THR A 132 -1.63 1.82 -5.77
CA THR A 132 -0.76 3.01 -5.65
C THR A 132 -1.21 4.12 -6.60
N HIS A 133 -1.58 3.75 -7.82
CA HIS A 133 -2.14 4.64 -8.83
C HIS A 133 -2.87 3.89 -9.96
N TRP A 134 -3.75 4.58 -10.68
CA TRP A 134 -4.71 3.98 -11.60
C TRP A 134 -4.22 3.83 -13.06
N HIS A 135 -2.93 3.55 -13.27
CA HIS A 135 -2.46 3.07 -14.57
C HIS A 135 -2.82 1.59 -14.77
N HIS A 136 -3.06 1.22 -16.03
CA HIS A 136 -3.62 -0.07 -16.42
C HIS A 136 -2.82 -1.27 -15.87
N ASP A 137 -1.51 -1.17 -15.86
CA ASP A 137 -0.61 -2.20 -15.36
C ASP A 137 -0.67 -2.40 -13.85
N HIS A 138 -1.22 -1.47 -13.06
CA HIS A 138 -1.33 -1.61 -11.60
C HIS A 138 -2.68 -2.17 -11.15
N TRP A 139 -3.80 -1.74 -11.73
CA TRP A 139 -5.14 -2.09 -11.24
C TRP A 139 -5.82 -3.25 -11.98
N ASN A 140 -5.39 -3.60 -13.20
CA ASN A 140 -6.17 -4.48 -14.07
C ASN A 140 -6.23 -5.95 -13.60
N GLY A 141 -5.45 -6.34 -12.60
CA GLY A 141 -5.54 -7.63 -11.89
C GLY A 141 -6.64 -7.70 -10.82
N ILE A 142 -7.26 -6.59 -10.44
CA ILE A 142 -8.35 -6.54 -9.45
C ILE A 142 -9.48 -7.56 -9.72
N PRO A 143 -9.95 -7.80 -10.97
CA PRO A 143 -11.02 -8.76 -11.23
C PRO A 143 -10.75 -10.20 -10.77
N LEU A 144 -9.48 -10.58 -10.55
CA LEU A 144 -9.11 -11.90 -10.05
C LEU A 144 -9.56 -12.11 -8.59
N PHE A 145 -9.69 -11.02 -7.81
CA PHE A 145 -9.94 -11.03 -6.37
C PHE A 145 -11.37 -10.56 -6.07
N SER A 146 -12.38 -11.31 -6.52
CA SER A 146 -13.78 -10.87 -6.47
C SER A 146 -14.32 -10.61 -5.05
N LYS A 147 -13.75 -11.25 -4.02
CA LYS A 147 -14.12 -11.05 -2.62
C LYS A 147 -13.36 -9.93 -1.92
N ALA A 148 -12.23 -9.50 -2.48
CA ALA A 148 -11.41 -8.47 -1.87
C ALA A 148 -12.09 -7.11 -2.01
N ARG A 149 -12.10 -6.33 -0.92
CA ARG A 149 -12.38 -4.90 -1.00
C ARG A 149 -11.26 -4.20 -1.76
N VAL A 150 -11.57 -3.08 -2.42
CA VAL A 150 -10.57 -2.28 -3.11
C VAL A 150 -10.41 -0.95 -2.40
N SER A 151 -9.20 -0.70 -1.95
CA SER A 151 -8.80 0.55 -1.33
C SER A 151 -7.99 1.41 -2.29
N PHE A 152 -8.24 2.71 -2.24
CA PHE A 152 -7.63 3.67 -3.17
C PHE A 152 -7.53 5.05 -2.53
N ALA A 153 -6.65 5.88 -3.11
CA ALA A 153 -6.43 7.24 -2.64
C ALA A 153 -6.28 8.23 -3.80
N GLY A 154 -6.40 9.53 -3.52
CA GLY A 154 -6.17 10.62 -4.48
C GLY A 154 -7.17 10.75 -5.64
N ILE A 155 -7.90 9.70 -5.99
CA ILE A 155 -8.83 9.67 -7.13
C ILE A 155 -10.29 9.68 -6.68
N GLY A 156 -11.20 10.09 -7.57
CA GLY A 156 -12.64 10.04 -7.33
C GLY A 156 -13.19 8.62 -7.47
N GLN A 157 -14.07 8.21 -6.55
CA GLN A 157 -14.71 6.88 -6.59
C GLN A 157 -15.47 6.62 -7.91
N SER A 158 -16.02 7.66 -8.55
CA SER A 158 -16.65 7.54 -9.87
C SER A 158 -15.67 7.09 -10.96
N VAL A 159 -14.41 7.54 -10.90
CA VAL A 159 -13.35 7.14 -11.83
C VAL A 159 -12.93 5.69 -11.56
N VAL A 160 -12.79 5.33 -10.28
CA VAL A 160 -12.56 3.94 -9.86
C VAL A 160 -13.63 3.00 -10.42
N LYS A 161 -14.91 3.33 -10.21
CA LYS A 161 -16.04 2.56 -10.75
C LYS A 161 -15.98 2.45 -12.27
N LYS A 162 -15.58 3.52 -12.98
CA LYS A 162 -15.42 3.49 -14.44
C LYS A 162 -14.32 2.51 -14.90
N HIS A 163 -13.21 2.42 -14.17
CA HIS A 163 -12.16 1.45 -14.46
C HIS A 163 -12.63 0.01 -14.23
N LEU A 164 -13.26 -0.22 -13.08
CA LEU A 164 -13.70 -1.56 -12.65
C LEU A 164 -14.97 -2.05 -13.36
N LYS A 165 -15.78 -1.15 -13.93
CA LYS A 165 -17.04 -1.46 -14.62
C LYS A 165 -17.94 -2.34 -13.75
N GLU A 166 -18.46 -3.43 -14.31
CA GLU A 166 -19.33 -4.41 -13.64
C GLU A 166 -18.67 -5.01 -12.39
N THR A 167 -17.34 -5.11 -12.33
CA THR A 167 -16.62 -5.65 -11.15
C THR A 167 -16.64 -4.70 -9.93
N ALA A 168 -17.24 -3.52 -10.06
CA ALA A 168 -17.43 -2.59 -8.97
C ALA A 168 -18.77 -2.74 -8.22
N GLU A 169 -19.79 -3.37 -8.81
CA GLU A 169 -21.16 -3.31 -8.29
C GLU A 169 -21.33 -4.04 -6.97
N ASP A 170 -20.72 -5.22 -6.85
CA ASP A 170 -20.79 -6.07 -5.65
C ASP A 170 -19.57 -5.92 -4.71
N ARG A 171 -18.72 -4.91 -4.98
CA ARG A 171 -17.44 -4.76 -4.28
C ARG A 171 -17.44 -3.57 -3.33
N GLU A 172 -16.90 -3.78 -2.13
CA GLU A 172 -16.60 -2.70 -1.20
C GLU A 172 -15.43 -1.85 -1.74
N LEU A 173 -15.68 -0.55 -1.87
CA LEU A 173 -14.70 0.43 -2.36
C LEU A 173 -14.41 1.44 -1.24
N THR A 174 -13.18 1.44 -0.74
CA THR A 174 -12.78 2.26 0.41
C THR A 174 -11.78 3.34 -0.03
N LYS A 175 -12.15 4.60 0.14
CA LYS A 175 -11.23 5.72 -0.11
C LYS A 175 -10.44 6.00 1.15
N ILE A 176 -9.11 6.02 1.05
CA ILE A 176 -8.17 6.30 2.13
C ILE A 176 -7.47 7.63 1.88
N CYS A 177 -7.21 8.38 2.93
CA CYS A 177 -6.44 9.62 2.92
C CYS A 177 -5.15 9.48 3.74
N GLU A 178 -4.13 10.27 3.39
CA GLU A 178 -2.93 10.40 4.22
C GLU A 178 -3.31 10.91 5.62
N GLY A 179 -2.84 10.22 6.66
CA GLY A 179 -3.19 10.49 8.06
C GLY A 179 -4.35 9.65 8.62
N ASP A 180 -5.07 8.90 7.79
CA ASP A 180 -6.08 7.95 8.26
C ASP A 180 -5.41 6.75 8.96
N GLU A 181 -6.05 6.26 10.02
CA GLU A 181 -5.72 4.94 10.59
C GLU A 181 -6.26 3.87 9.63
N TRP A 182 -5.37 3.23 8.85
CA TRP A 182 -5.74 2.21 7.86
C TRP A 182 -5.61 0.78 8.40
N HIS A 183 -4.37 0.34 8.63
CA HIS A 183 -4.05 -0.96 9.24
C HIS A 183 -2.83 -0.82 10.15
N SER A 184 -2.69 -1.73 11.12
CA SER A 184 -1.53 -1.84 12.01
C SER A 184 -0.23 -1.84 11.19
N GLY A 185 0.71 -0.95 11.54
CA GLY A 185 2.00 -0.84 10.87
C GLY A 185 1.98 -0.36 9.42
N MET A 186 0.83 0.12 8.90
CA MET A 186 0.71 0.66 7.55
C MET A 186 0.26 2.12 7.56
N GLU A 187 0.95 2.96 6.79
CA GLU A 187 0.63 4.38 6.62
C GLU A 187 0.59 4.70 5.12
N LEU A 188 -0.36 5.54 4.73
CA LEU A 188 -0.43 6.07 3.37
C LEU A 188 0.31 7.41 3.29
N ILE A 189 1.15 7.58 2.27
CA ILE A 189 1.84 8.85 2.00
C ILE A 189 1.57 9.31 0.57
N ALA A 190 1.12 10.56 0.38
CA ALA A 190 0.96 11.12 -0.95
C ALA A 190 2.34 11.31 -1.60
N THR A 191 2.50 10.76 -2.79
CA THR A 191 3.75 10.78 -3.56
C THR A 191 3.46 11.15 -5.01
N THR A 192 2.75 12.27 -5.18
CA THR A 192 2.28 12.77 -6.47
C THR A 192 3.42 13.09 -7.42
N GLY A 193 3.13 13.01 -8.72
CA GLY A 193 4.00 13.53 -9.76
C GLY A 193 3.97 12.72 -11.05
N HIS A 194 4.03 11.39 -10.96
CA HIS A 194 3.80 10.53 -12.12
C HIS A 194 2.32 10.53 -12.50
N THR A 195 1.45 10.51 -11.49
CA THR A 195 0.07 10.96 -11.55
C THR A 195 -0.25 11.88 -10.37
N SER A 196 -1.34 12.64 -10.48
CA SER A 196 -1.82 13.48 -9.38
C SER A 196 -2.44 12.69 -8.22
N HIS A 197 -2.63 11.37 -8.38
CA HIS A 197 -3.23 10.50 -7.37
C HIS A 197 -2.27 9.42 -6.89
N ASP A 198 -0.97 9.52 -7.19
CA ASP A 198 0.02 8.56 -6.69
C ASP A 198 0.13 8.61 -5.17
N HIS A 199 0.06 7.44 -4.55
CA HIS A 199 0.35 7.26 -3.14
C HIS A 199 1.26 6.06 -2.94
N SER A 200 2.24 6.22 -2.05
CA SER A 200 3.10 5.12 -1.60
C SER A 200 2.56 4.57 -0.29
N VAL A 201 2.83 3.29 -0.04
CA VAL A 201 2.47 2.63 1.21
C VAL A 201 3.73 2.47 2.05
N LYS A 202 3.75 3.12 3.20
CA LYS A 202 4.78 2.98 4.22
C LYS A 202 4.40 1.84 5.16
N ILE A 203 5.31 0.90 5.34
CA ILE A 203 5.08 -0.35 6.04
C ILE A 203 6.18 -0.51 7.09
N HIS A 204 5.80 -0.65 8.35
CA HIS A 204 6.72 -0.92 9.45
C HIS A 204 6.82 -2.42 9.69
N PHE A 205 8.02 -2.96 9.65
CA PHE A 205 8.29 -4.38 9.88
C PHE A 205 9.64 -4.58 10.56
N LYS A 206 9.67 -5.23 11.73
CA LYS A 206 10.89 -5.57 12.48
C LYS A 206 11.85 -4.37 12.64
N ASP A 207 11.34 -3.27 13.19
CA ASP A 207 12.08 -2.01 13.44
C ASP A 207 12.67 -1.34 12.18
N ARG A 208 12.13 -1.67 11.01
CA ARG A 208 12.49 -1.07 9.72
C ARG A 208 11.27 -0.51 9.02
N THR A 209 11.49 0.57 8.29
CA THR A 209 10.47 1.15 7.41
C THR A 209 10.72 0.71 5.97
N TYR A 210 9.74 0.04 5.38
CA TYR A 210 9.65 -0.28 3.97
C TYR A 210 8.69 0.70 3.30
N ILE A 211 8.98 1.14 2.09
CA ILE A 211 8.03 1.95 1.31
C ILE A 211 7.81 1.28 -0.04
N ALA A 212 6.57 0.83 -0.28
CA ALA A 212 6.09 0.47 -1.60
C ALA A 212 5.75 1.75 -2.35
N SER A 213 6.63 2.16 -3.25
CA SER A 213 6.62 3.51 -3.81
C SER A 213 5.67 3.71 -4.99
N GLY A 214 5.13 2.61 -5.54
CA GLY A 214 4.57 2.63 -6.89
C GLY A 214 5.56 3.29 -7.85
N ASP A 215 5.03 4.15 -8.73
CA ASP A 215 5.82 4.80 -9.76
C ASP A 215 6.46 6.14 -9.34
N ALA A 216 6.32 6.55 -8.07
CA ALA A 216 7.12 7.65 -7.54
C ALA A 216 8.63 7.31 -7.54
N ILE A 217 8.95 6.03 -7.32
CA ILE A 217 10.26 5.43 -7.65
C ILE A 217 10.00 4.13 -8.42
N VAL A 218 10.07 4.21 -9.75
CA VAL A 218 9.77 3.08 -10.65
C VAL A 218 10.76 1.93 -10.54
N SER A 219 12.05 2.20 -10.37
CA SER A 219 13.07 1.15 -10.28
C SER A 219 14.29 1.64 -9.52
N ARG A 220 15.22 0.72 -9.20
CA ARG A 220 16.49 1.10 -8.59
C ARG A 220 17.25 2.11 -9.45
N MET A 221 17.16 2.01 -10.78
CA MET A 221 17.81 2.95 -11.68
C MET A 221 17.33 4.40 -11.43
N TYR A 222 16.02 4.64 -11.41
CA TYR A 222 15.45 5.97 -11.14
C TYR A 222 15.82 6.47 -9.74
N TYR A 223 15.91 5.54 -8.78
CA TYR A 223 16.48 5.83 -7.47
C TYR A 223 17.94 6.29 -7.55
N GLU A 224 18.81 5.59 -8.28
CA GLU A 224 20.25 5.91 -8.37
C GLU A 224 20.47 7.26 -9.06
N THR A 225 19.80 7.53 -10.18
CA THR A 225 19.98 8.71 -11.03
C THR A 225 19.15 9.93 -10.61
N LYS A 226 18.17 9.76 -9.71
CA LYS A 226 17.17 10.79 -9.34
C LYS A 226 16.48 11.39 -10.59
N THR A 227 16.03 10.50 -11.48
CA THR A 227 15.22 10.79 -12.67
C THR A 227 13.84 10.12 -12.53
N PHE A 228 12.89 10.35 -13.46
CA PHE A 228 11.49 9.96 -13.25
C PHE A 228 10.80 9.43 -14.50
N PHE A 229 10.08 8.32 -14.36
CA PHE A 229 9.29 7.80 -15.47
C PHE A 229 7.89 8.45 -15.51
N PRO A 230 7.30 8.66 -16.70
CA PRO A 230 7.93 8.84 -18.01
C PRO A 230 8.49 10.26 -18.19
N ASN A 231 9.83 10.38 -18.30
CA ASN A 231 10.59 11.65 -18.22
C ASN A 231 9.98 12.88 -18.95
N HIS A 232 9.51 12.76 -20.19
CA HIS A 232 8.98 13.92 -20.94
C HIS A 232 7.51 14.27 -20.62
N ARG A 233 6.68 13.30 -20.23
CA ARG A 233 5.25 13.55 -19.97
C ARG A 233 5.01 14.14 -18.58
N VAL A 234 5.93 13.87 -17.67
CA VAL A 234 5.88 14.29 -16.27
C VAL A 234 6.79 15.48 -15.98
N GLU A 235 7.44 16.07 -16.99
CA GLU A 235 8.37 17.18 -16.82
C GLU A 235 7.72 18.40 -16.13
N LYS A 236 6.45 18.67 -16.44
CA LYS A 236 5.65 19.71 -15.77
C LYS A 236 5.36 19.44 -14.29
N TYR A 237 5.57 18.21 -13.81
CA TYR A 237 5.37 17.77 -12.43
C TYR A 237 6.70 17.42 -11.74
N ARG A 238 7.82 17.92 -12.27
CA ARG A 238 9.16 17.60 -11.78
C ARG A 238 9.35 17.96 -10.31
N ASP A 239 8.82 19.09 -9.85
CA ASP A 239 8.97 19.51 -8.46
C ASP A 239 8.21 18.58 -7.51
N ASP A 240 7.01 18.14 -7.89
CA ASP A 240 6.22 17.16 -7.13
C ASP A 240 6.96 15.81 -7.07
N LEU A 241 7.53 15.36 -8.19
CA LEU A 241 8.33 14.12 -8.26
C LEU A 241 9.59 14.20 -7.39
N LEU A 242 10.30 15.33 -7.39
CA LEU A 242 11.47 15.55 -6.55
C LEU A 242 11.09 15.54 -5.06
N ALA A 243 10.00 16.21 -4.69
CA ALA A 243 9.49 16.24 -3.33
C ALA A 243 9.06 14.84 -2.87
N SER A 244 8.37 14.08 -3.73
CA SER A 244 7.96 12.70 -3.49
C SER A 244 9.17 11.76 -3.33
N TYR A 245 10.17 11.90 -4.19
CA TYR A 245 11.44 11.17 -4.09
C TYR A 245 12.12 11.43 -2.74
N ASP A 246 12.33 12.70 -2.39
CA ASP A 246 13.04 13.07 -1.16
C ASP A 246 12.23 12.60 0.07
N LYS A 247 10.90 12.73 0.05
CA LYS A 247 9.99 12.19 1.06
C LYS A 247 10.17 10.68 1.28
N ILE A 248 10.26 9.89 0.19
CA ILE A 248 10.47 8.44 0.26
C ILE A 248 11.87 8.14 0.79
N VAL A 249 12.91 8.77 0.24
CA VAL A 249 14.31 8.51 0.59
C VAL A 249 14.63 8.88 2.05
N ASP A 250 14.03 9.93 2.59
CA ASP A 250 14.27 10.33 3.98
C ASP A 250 13.60 9.38 4.99
N GLN A 251 12.57 8.64 4.59
CA GLN A 251 11.77 7.80 5.48
C GLN A 251 12.08 6.29 5.35
N ALA A 252 12.30 5.77 4.15
CA ALA A 252 12.45 4.33 3.92
C ALA A 252 13.84 3.80 4.30
N ASP A 253 13.92 2.72 5.07
CA ASP A 253 15.13 1.90 5.13
C ASP A 253 15.26 0.98 3.90
N PHE A 254 14.12 0.49 3.39
CA PHE A 254 14.03 -0.28 2.16
C PHE A 254 12.96 0.30 1.24
N ILE A 255 13.22 0.31 -0.06
CA ILE A 255 12.29 0.77 -1.09
C ILE A 255 11.85 -0.46 -1.88
N ILE A 256 10.53 -0.61 -2.06
CA ILE A 256 9.89 -1.59 -2.94
C ILE A 256 9.40 -0.78 -4.15
N PRO A 257 10.17 -0.72 -5.24
CA PRO A 257 9.88 0.14 -6.38
C PRO A 257 8.74 -0.42 -7.24
N GLY A 258 8.11 0.45 -8.03
CA GLY A 258 6.95 0.10 -8.86
C GLY A 258 7.22 -1.04 -9.84
N HIS A 259 8.43 -1.15 -10.41
CA HIS A 259 8.77 -2.08 -11.49
C HIS A 259 10.17 -2.71 -11.36
N ASP A 260 10.61 -3.00 -10.13
CA ASP A 260 11.91 -3.63 -9.85
C ASP A 260 11.88 -4.34 -8.47
N GLY A 261 12.93 -5.11 -8.15
CA GLY A 261 13.07 -5.78 -6.85
C GLY A 261 13.31 -4.80 -5.71
N PRO A 262 12.95 -5.16 -4.46
CA PRO A 262 13.21 -4.31 -3.30
C PRO A 262 14.72 -4.12 -3.07
N PHE A 263 15.11 -2.93 -2.62
CA PHE A 263 16.51 -2.62 -2.35
C PHE A 263 16.70 -1.77 -1.09
N TYR A 264 17.88 -1.86 -0.50
CA TYR A 264 18.27 -1.06 0.66
C TYR A 264 18.49 0.41 0.25
N ASN A 265 17.87 1.32 0.99
CA ASN A 265 18.02 2.76 0.77
C ASN A 265 19.23 3.29 1.54
N TYR A 266 20.38 3.33 0.87
CA TYR A 266 21.62 3.85 1.46
C TYR A 266 21.72 5.38 1.42
N LYS A 267 20.82 6.06 0.70
CA LYS A 267 20.73 7.53 0.61
C LYS A 267 19.97 8.16 1.78
N LYS A 268 19.24 7.37 2.58
CA LYS A 268 18.59 7.85 3.81
C LYS A 268 19.63 8.51 4.71
N ARG A 269 19.48 9.81 4.97
CA ARG A 269 20.38 10.52 5.88
C ARG A 269 20.24 9.89 7.26
N LYS A 270 21.32 9.29 7.77
CA LYS A 270 21.37 8.94 9.19
C LYS A 270 21.28 10.26 9.96
N ALA A 271 20.30 10.36 10.87
CA ALA A 271 20.31 11.43 11.85
C ALA A 271 21.69 11.45 12.50
N ILE A 272 22.37 12.60 12.45
CA ILE A 272 23.67 12.81 13.09
C ILE A 272 23.44 12.54 14.58
N GLY A 273 23.78 11.33 15.06
CA GLY A 273 23.50 10.94 16.45
C GLY A 273 23.37 9.45 16.78
N ARG A 274 23.37 8.52 15.81
CA ARG A 274 23.50 7.08 16.12
C ARG A 274 24.84 6.54 15.63
N THR A 275 25.83 6.65 16.51
CA THR A 275 27.07 5.87 16.44
C THR A 275 26.71 4.39 16.55
N LEU A 276 27.28 3.57 15.68
CA LEU A 276 27.19 2.10 15.74
C LEU A 276 27.77 1.57 17.05
#